data_AF-A0AA94F2U5-F1
#
_entry.id   AF-A0AA94F2U5-F1
#
_cell.length_a   1.000
_cell.length_b   1.000
_cell.length_c   1.000
_cell.angle_alpha   90.00
_cell.angle_beta   90.00
_cell.angle_gamma   90.00
#
_symmetry.space_group_name_H-M   'P 1'
#
loop_
_entity.id
_entity.type
_entity.pdbx_description
1 polymer ?
#
loop_
_entity_poly.entity_id
_entity_poly.type
_entity_poly.pdbx_seq_one_letter_code
_entity_poly.pdbx_strand_id
1 'polypeptide(L)'
;MKKLFILSSFLLLFINCKKTEEKKQSNINKVSISNNCDLNQAQNEILGLNEVVKQNHFIDSISNHKKGISLMSDSLVVENKTFYQIKTGYNSDIRFETYFTFNVEKGNCENIKVLEPIEGNMISLSEWRELNNSNNIQNNTISASEMVNLPFNFEEMTKLCGNNEKKCKEKYPFLEGNELENLKKLISGNSEDSPDKIFKINNGNLDFKNYIYCTYGDSDSQTLISVRNDKIISSASIGYAMPENESYQSFVFEKDLSIVVYDIKYNTLTKKILEKYQVKKDGTILKTK
;
A
#
# COMPACT_ATOMS: atom_id res chain seq x y z
N MET A 1 43.25 -68.49 -66.04
CA MET A 1 44.56 -67.82 -66.27
C MET A 1 44.29 -66.36 -66.64
N LYS A 2 44.90 -65.39 -65.91
CA LYS A 2 45.20 -63.98 -66.28
C LYS A 2 44.01 -63.11 -66.76
N LYS A 3 43.72 -61.89 -66.31
CA LYS A 3 44.50 -60.71 -65.84
C LYS A 3 43.44 -59.69 -65.35
N LEU A 4 43.63 -59.03 -64.21
CA LEU A 4 44.22 -57.69 -64.02
C LEU A 4 43.19 -56.52 -64.06
N PHE A 5 43.10 -55.87 -62.90
CA PHE A 5 42.64 -54.51 -62.55
C PHE A 5 42.26 -53.51 -63.66
N ILE A 6 41.22 -52.71 -63.42
CA ILE A 6 41.25 -51.22 -63.29
C ILE A 6 39.88 -50.68 -62.80
N LEU A 7 39.98 -49.63 -61.98
CA LEU A 7 38.95 -48.77 -61.39
C LEU A 7 37.82 -48.32 -62.34
N SER A 8 36.61 -48.12 -61.79
CA SER A 8 35.91 -46.82 -61.84
C SER A 8 34.53 -46.87 -61.16
N SER A 9 34.33 -45.98 -60.19
CA SER A 9 33.12 -45.17 -59.96
C SER A 9 31.74 -45.83 -60.09
N PHE A 10 31.07 -46.04 -58.96
CA PHE A 10 29.70 -45.53 -58.83
C PHE A 10 29.36 -45.16 -57.38
N LEU A 11 28.91 -43.93 -57.25
CA LEU A 11 28.60 -43.18 -56.05
C LEU A 11 27.28 -43.71 -55.45
N LEU A 12 27.32 -44.25 -54.23
CA LEU A 12 26.13 -44.59 -53.46
C LEU A 12 25.72 -43.39 -52.60
N LEU A 13 24.55 -42.83 -52.91
CA LEU A 13 23.82 -41.88 -52.08
C LEU A 13 23.40 -42.58 -50.79
N PHE A 14 24.03 -42.24 -49.67
CA PHE A 14 23.50 -42.50 -48.34
C PHE A 14 23.02 -41.19 -47.71
N ILE A 15 21.72 -41.16 -47.51
CA ILE A 15 20.98 -40.27 -46.63
C ILE A 15 21.67 -40.29 -45.26
N ASN A 16 22.05 -39.11 -44.76
CA ASN A 16 22.16 -38.93 -43.32
C ASN A 16 21.75 -37.51 -42.95
N CYS A 17 20.65 -37.44 -42.18
CA CYS A 17 20.13 -36.23 -41.59
C CYS A 17 21.09 -35.83 -40.45
N LYS A 18 22.02 -34.91 -40.74
CA LYS A 18 22.80 -34.24 -39.70
C LYS A 18 22.10 -32.96 -39.29
N LYS A 19 21.83 -32.89 -37.99
CA LYS A 19 21.47 -31.70 -37.24
C LYS A 19 22.62 -30.68 -37.38
N THR A 20 22.35 -29.57 -38.06
CA THR A 20 23.27 -28.43 -38.15
C THR A 20 22.69 -27.31 -37.30
N GLU A 21 23.39 -26.94 -36.23
CA GLU A 21 23.24 -25.65 -35.59
C GLU A 21 23.83 -24.58 -36.52
N GLU A 22 22.97 -23.67 -37.01
CA GLU A 22 23.40 -22.41 -37.60
C GLU A 22 22.88 -21.26 -36.74
N LYS A 23 23.84 -20.45 -36.28
CA LYS A 23 23.63 -19.15 -35.64
C LYS A 23 22.73 -18.28 -36.52
N LYS A 24 21.50 -18.01 -36.08
CA LYS A 24 20.70 -16.91 -36.61
C LYS A 24 20.74 -15.73 -35.64
N GLN A 25 21.55 -14.77 -36.06
CA GLN A 25 21.55 -13.36 -35.73
C GLN A 25 20.18 -12.89 -35.22
N SER A 26 20.19 -12.29 -34.03
CA SER A 26 19.04 -11.62 -33.42
C SER A 26 18.62 -10.43 -34.30
N ASN A 27 17.79 -10.70 -35.30
CA ASN A 27 16.85 -9.70 -35.75
C ASN A 27 15.82 -9.57 -34.64
N ILE A 28 16.03 -8.56 -33.79
CA ILE A 28 14.96 -7.94 -33.03
C ILE A 28 13.93 -7.55 -34.08
N ASN A 29 12.92 -8.41 -34.29
CA ASN A 29 11.69 -7.98 -34.91
C ASN A 29 11.20 -6.87 -34.00
N LYS A 30 11.47 -5.64 -34.45
CA LYS A 30 10.75 -4.44 -34.05
C LYS A 30 9.29 -4.86 -34.12
N VAL A 31 8.70 -5.10 -32.94
CA VAL A 31 7.29 -5.41 -32.81
C VAL A 31 6.60 -4.33 -33.63
N SER A 32 5.91 -4.78 -34.67
CA SER A 32 5.12 -3.93 -35.52
C SER A 32 4.16 -3.19 -34.60
N ILE A 33 4.40 -1.88 -34.43
CA ILE A 33 3.49 -0.97 -33.72
C ILE A 33 2.15 -1.13 -34.43
N SER A 34 1.22 -1.86 -33.82
CA SER A 34 -0.16 -1.82 -34.24
C SER A 34 -0.65 -0.43 -33.89
N ASN A 35 -0.68 0.46 -34.88
CA ASN A 35 -1.20 1.84 -34.80
C ASN A 35 -2.72 1.90 -34.55
N ASN A 36 -3.27 0.93 -33.82
CA ASN A 36 -4.69 0.84 -33.54
C ASN A 36 -4.80 0.28 -32.12
N CYS A 37 -4.66 1.16 -31.14
CA CYS A 37 -5.05 0.93 -29.76
C CYS A 37 -6.53 1.25 -29.64
N ASP A 38 -7.36 0.21 -29.59
CA ASP A 38 -8.79 0.31 -29.26
C ASP A 38 -9.03 0.16 -27.74
N LEU A 39 -10.29 0.30 -27.31
CA LEU A 39 -10.63 0.27 -25.89
C LEU A 39 -10.29 -1.08 -25.24
N ASN A 40 -10.50 -2.20 -25.93
CA ASN A 40 -10.26 -3.52 -25.37
C ASN A 40 -8.76 -3.76 -25.18
N GLN A 41 -7.95 -3.35 -26.15
CA GLN A 41 -6.49 -3.41 -26.04
C GLN A 41 -6.01 -2.51 -24.91
N ALA A 42 -6.50 -1.27 -24.82
CA ALA A 42 -6.16 -0.36 -23.73
C ALA A 42 -6.51 -0.97 -22.36
N GLN A 43 -7.70 -1.56 -22.20
CA GLN A 43 -8.11 -2.23 -20.96
C GLN A 43 -7.21 -3.42 -20.62
N ASN A 44 -6.84 -4.24 -21.60
CA ASN A 44 -5.96 -5.38 -21.39
C ASN A 44 -4.55 -4.95 -20.96
N GLU A 45 -4.00 -3.89 -21.57
CA GLU A 45 -2.73 -3.31 -21.15
C GLU A 45 -2.79 -2.81 -19.70
N ILE A 46 -3.87 -2.12 -19.31
CA ILE A 46 -4.09 -1.68 -17.93
C ILE A 46 -4.18 -2.87 -16.96
N LEU A 47 -4.91 -3.93 -17.31
CA LEU A 47 -5.01 -5.14 -16.46
C LEU A 47 -3.67 -5.86 -16.31
N GLY A 48 -2.76 -5.73 -17.29
CA GLY A 48 -1.42 -6.31 -17.25
C GLY A 48 -0.41 -5.51 -16.40
N LEU A 49 -0.75 -4.29 -15.96
CA LEU A 49 0.15 -3.48 -15.14
C LEU A 49 0.34 -4.11 -13.75
N ASN A 50 1.59 -4.19 -13.29
CA ASN A 50 1.95 -4.83 -12.01
C ASN A 50 1.13 -4.31 -10.82
N GLU A 51 0.92 -3.00 -10.74
CA GLU A 51 0.10 -2.35 -9.72
C GLU A 51 -1.38 -2.80 -9.75
N VAL A 52 -1.94 -3.01 -10.94
CA VAL A 52 -3.32 -3.48 -11.13
C VAL A 52 -3.43 -4.97 -10.81
N VAL A 53 -2.46 -5.78 -11.23
CA VAL A 53 -2.36 -7.20 -10.91
C VAL A 53 -2.26 -7.42 -9.40
N LYS A 54 -1.40 -6.66 -8.70
CA LYS A 54 -1.28 -6.72 -7.24
C LYS A 54 -2.59 -6.37 -6.54
N GLN A 55 -3.26 -5.31 -6.99
CA GLN A 55 -4.54 -4.91 -6.42
C GLN A 55 -5.64 -5.96 -6.66
N ASN A 56 -5.64 -6.57 -7.85
CA ASN A 56 -6.57 -7.66 -8.17
C ASN A 56 -6.38 -8.86 -7.24
N HIS A 57 -5.13 -9.28 -6.98
CA HIS A 57 -4.84 -10.35 -6.02
C HIS A 57 -5.30 -10.03 -4.60
N PHE A 58 -5.16 -8.78 -4.17
CA PHE A 58 -5.65 -8.35 -2.86
C PHE A 58 -7.18 -8.49 -2.75
N ILE A 59 -7.93 -7.99 -3.74
CA ILE A 59 -9.41 -8.10 -3.79
C ILE A 59 -9.85 -9.57 -3.83
N ASP A 60 -9.18 -10.38 -4.65
CA ASP A 60 -9.43 -11.81 -4.77
C ASP A 60 -9.26 -12.52 -3.41
N SER A 61 -8.20 -12.19 -2.68
CA SER A 61 -7.91 -12.74 -1.35
C SER A 61 -8.97 -12.36 -0.31
N ILE A 62 -9.39 -11.10 -0.24
CA ILE A 62 -10.36 -10.66 0.79
C ILE A 62 -11.80 -11.04 0.44
N SER A 63 -12.08 -11.36 -0.83
CA SER A 63 -13.41 -11.75 -1.30
C SER A 63 -13.62 -13.27 -1.35
N ASN A 64 -12.66 -14.07 -0.88
CA ASN A 64 -12.66 -15.53 -1.03
C ASN A 64 -12.85 -15.96 -2.49
N HIS A 65 -12.09 -15.36 -3.41
CA HIS A 65 -12.11 -15.61 -4.85
C HIS A 65 -13.44 -15.32 -5.57
N LYS A 66 -14.30 -14.49 -4.98
CA LYS A 66 -15.63 -14.16 -5.56
C LYS A 66 -15.64 -12.88 -6.37
N LYS A 67 -14.69 -11.98 -6.14
CA LYS A 67 -14.61 -10.67 -6.78
C LYS A 67 -13.18 -10.42 -7.26
N GLY A 68 -13.06 -9.60 -8.28
CA GLY A 68 -11.78 -9.11 -8.79
C GLY A 68 -11.86 -7.64 -9.11
N ILE A 69 -10.77 -7.11 -9.66
CA ILE A 69 -10.73 -5.74 -10.15
C ILE A 69 -11.75 -5.56 -11.27
N SER A 70 -12.43 -4.42 -11.25
CA SER A 70 -13.43 -4.02 -12.24
C SER A 70 -12.96 -2.77 -12.96
N LEU A 71 -13.41 -2.60 -14.20
CA LEU A 71 -13.06 -1.45 -15.04
C LEU A 71 -14.29 -0.61 -15.34
N MET A 72 -14.14 0.71 -15.27
CA MET A 72 -15.04 1.68 -15.89
C MET A 72 -14.24 2.48 -16.91
N SER A 73 -14.82 2.75 -18.07
CA SER A 73 -14.12 3.46 -19.13
C SER A 73 -14.95 4.58 -19.73
N ASP A 74 -14.25 5.67 -20.04
CA ASP A 74 -14.80 6.86 -20.69
C ASP A 74 -13.77 7.41 -21.71
N SER A 75 -14.10 8.50 -22.39
CA SER A 75 -13.23 9.20 -23.32
C SER A 75 -12.88 10.59 -22.77
N LEU A 76 -11.61 10.97 -22.89
CA LEU A 76 -11.12 12.29 -22.46
C LEU A 76 -10.33 12.95 -23.59
N VAL A 77 -10.47 14.27 -23.75
CA VAL A 77 -9.67 15.06 -24.69
C VAL A 77 -8.82 16.06 -23.90
N VAL A 78 -7.50 16.02 -24.10
CA VAL A 78 -6.53 16.95 -23.48
C VAL A 78 -5.57 17.41 -24.57
N GLU A 79 -5.40 18.72 -24.74
CA GLU A 79 -4.43 19.31 -25.69
C GLU A 79 -4.53 18.70 -27.11
N ASN A 80 -5.75 18.56 -27.64
CA ASN A 80 -6.06 17.96 -28.96
C ASN A 80 -5.69 16.48 -29.11
N LYS A 81 -5.36 15.78 -28.03
CA LYS A 81 -5.20 14.32 -27.98
C LYS A 81 -6.40 13.69 -27.31
N THR A 82 -6.81 12.52 -27.81
CA THR A 82 -7.92 11.76 -27.24
C THR A 82 -7.38 10.56 -26.50
N PHE A 83 -7.91 10.30 -25.30
CA PHE A 83 -7.53 9.20 -24.42
C PHE A 83 -8.76 8.35 -24.09
N TYR A 84 -8.53 7.05 -23.84
CA TYR A 84 -9.43 6.23 -23.04
C TYR A 84 -9.11 6.49 -21.57
N GLN A 85 -10.06 7.07 -20.83
CA GLN A 85 -9.95 7.15 -19.38
C GLN A 85 -10.45 5.83 -18.79
N ILE A 86 -9.59 5.09 -18.12
CA ILE A 86 -9.88 3.77 -17.55
C ILE A 86 -9.69 3.84 -16.05
N LYS A 87 -10.80 3.75 -15.32
CA LYS A 87 -10.83 3.63 -13.86
C LYS A 87 -10.78 2.15 -13.51
N THR A 88 -9.79 1.76 -12.73
CA THR A 88 -9.66 0.43 -12.14
C THR A 88 -10.13 0.50 -10.69
N GLY A 89 -10.93 -0.46 -10.25
CA GLY A 89 -11.61 -0.31 -8.98
C GLY A 89 -12.30 -1.57 -8.46
N TYR A 90 -12.93 -1.46 -7.30
CA TYR A 90 -13.79 -2.49 -6.75
C TYR A 90 -15.26 -2.12 -6.99
N ASN A 91 -15.99 -2.99 -7.68
CA ASN A 91 -17.42 -2.80 -7.90
C ASN A 91 -18.23 -3.48 -6.79
N SER A 92 -18.62 -2.70 -5.79
CA SER A 92 -19.52 -3.14 -4.72
C SER A 92 -20.99 -3.07 -5.17
N ASP A 93 -21.90 -3.58 -4.33
CA ASP A 93 -23.34 -3.52 -4.60
C ASP A 93 -23.91 -2.09 -4.47
N ILE A 94 -23.15 -1.17 -3.86
CA ILE A 94 -23.58 0.21 -3.57
C ILE A 94 -22.91 1.22 -4.52
N ARG A 95 -21.59 1.11 -4.72
CA ARG A 95 -20.82 2.02 -5.57
C ARG A 95 -19.51 1.41 -6.10
N PHE A 96 -18.95 2.05 -7.11
CA PHE A 96 -17.63 1.73 -7.66
C PHE A 96 -16.54 2.52 -6.92
N GLU A 97 -15.62 1.82 -6.26
CA GLU A 97 -14.46 2.40 -5.58
C GLU A 97 -13.26 2.40 -6.50
N THR A 98 -12.73 3.57 -6.85
CA THR A 98 -11.60 3.68 -7.79
C THR A 98 -10.27 3.60 -7.05
N TYR A 99 -9.36 2.72 -7.50
CA TYR A 99 -7.98 2.63 -7.02
C TYR A 99 -7.02 3.44 -7.89
N PHE A 100 -7.14 3.29 -9.22
CA PHE A 100 -6.30 4.01 -10.18
C PHE A 100 -7.15 4.53 -11.33
N THR A 101 -6.82 5.71 -11.83
CA THR A 101 -7.37 6.26 -13.07
C THR A 101 -6.25 6.42 -14.09
N PHE A 102 -6.30 5.60 -15.14
CA PHE A 102 -5.36 5.64 -16.25
C PHE A 102 -5.96 6.37 -17.44
N ASN A 103 -5.12 6.98 -18.27
CA ASN A 103 -5.49 7.64 -19.51
C ASN A 103 -4.58 7.09 -20.60
N VAL A 104 -5.12 6.26 -21.49
CA VAL A 104 -4.40 5.60 -22.57
C VAL A 104 -4.65 6.34 -23.87
N GLU A 105 -3.61 6.80 -24.57
CA GLU A 105 -3.77 7.54 -25.83
C GLU A 105 -4.46 6.66 -26.89
N LYS A 106 -5.54 7.15 -27.51
CA LYS A 106 -6.21 6.40 -28.57
C LYS A 106 -5.27 6.23 -29.75
N GLY A 107 -5.16 5.01 -30.27
CA GLY A 107 -4.17 4.68 -31.31
C GLY A 107 -2.77 4.34 -30.79
N ASN A 108 -2.45 4.58 -29.52
CA ASN A 108 -1.15 4.27 -28.91
C ASN A 108 -1.28 3.75 -27.46
N CYS A 109 -1.36 2.43 -27.31
CA CYS A 109 -1.54 1.79 -26.00
C CYS A 109 -0.31 1.90 -25.08
N GLU A 110 0.86 2.19 -25.62
CA GLU A 110 2.09 2.36 -24.82
C GLU A 110 2.12 3.71 -24.09
N ASN A 111 1.40 4.71 -24.61
CA ASN A 111 1.29 6.01 -23.96
C ASN A 111 0.18 5.99 -22.91
N ILE A 112 0.55 5.44 -21.76
CA ILE A 112 -0.28 5.40 -20.56
C ILE A 112 0.13 6.54 -19.64
N LYS A 113 -0.86 7.34 -19.26
CA LYS A 113 -0.74 8.34 -18.22
C LYS A 113 -1.59 7.99 -17.02
N VAL A 114 -1.21 8.46 -15.84
CA VAL A 114 -1.95 8.26 -14.59
C VAL A 114 -2.47 9.61 -14.12
N LEU A 115 -3.73 9.65 -13.69
CA LEU A 115 -4.24 10.80 -12.95
C LEU A 115 -3.71 10.72 -11.52
N GLU A 116 -2.83 11.64 -11.16
CA GLU A 116 -2.30 11.75 -9.81
C GLU A 116 -3.38 12.36 -8.90
N PRO A 117 -3.81 11.67 -7.83
CA PRO A 117 -4.98 12.07 -7.05
C PRO A 117 -4.78 13.30 -6.16
N ILE A 118 -3.54 13.73 -5.89
CA ILE A 118 -3.22 14.86 -5.00
C ILE A 118 -3.23 16.16 -5.78
N GLU A 119 -2.43 16.24 -6.85
CA GLU A 119 -2.29 17.43 -7.69
C GLU A 119 -3.34 17.48 -8.80
N GLY A 120 -4.01 16.35 -9.09
CA GLY A 120 -5.00 16.24 -10.15
C GLY A 120 -4.40 16.35 -11.55
N ASN A 121 -3.08 16.30 -11.68
CA ASN A 121 -2.37 16.34 -12.95
C ASN A 121 -2.26 14.94 -13.57
N MET A 122 -2.05 14.92 -14.88
CA MET A 122 -1.91 13.69 -15.66
C MET A 122 -0.44 13.48 -16.01
N ILE A 123 0.22 12.61 -15.25
CA ILE A 123 1.65 12.31 -15.38
C ILE A 123 1.89 10.99 -16.12
N SER A 124 3.11 10.77 -16.64
CA SER A 124 3.43 9.51 -17.32
C SER A 124 3.42 8.32 -16.34
N LEU A 125 3.14 7.11 -16.83
CA LEU A 125 3.18 5.91 -15.99
C LEU A 125 4.56 5.67 -15.37
N SER A 126 5.64 5.94 -16.11
CA SER A 126 7.02 5.84 -15.60
C SER A 126 7.27 6.86 -14.49
N GLU A 127 6.85 8.10 -14.67
CA GLU A 127 7.00 9.16 -13.66
C GLU A 127 6.17 8.85 -12.42
N TRP A 128 4.92 8.39 -12.56
CA TRP A 128 4.12 7.95 -11.43
C TRP A 128 4.78 6.79 -10.67
N ARG A 129 5.36 5.82 -11.39
CA ARG A 129 6.14 4.74 -10.79
C ARG A 129 7.41 5.26 -10.13
N GLU A 130 8.10 6.23 -10.70
CA GLU A 130 9.28 6.86 -10.10
C GLU A 130 8.92 7.65 -8.85
N LEU A 131 7.78 8.35 -8.82
CA LEU A 131 7.28 9.01 -7.62
C LEU A 131 6.95 7.97 -6.54
N ASN A 132 6.27 6.88 -6.89
CA ASN A 132 5.93 5.82 -5.94
C ASN A 132 7.11 4.91 -5.54
N ASN A 133 8.11 4.78 -6.41
CA ASN A 133 9.35 4.06 -6.12
C ASN A 133 10.36 4.96 -5.40
N SER A 134 10.39 6.28 -5.65
CA SER A 134 11.17 7.24 -4.87
C SER A 134 10.52 7.46 -3.50
N ASN A 135 9.20 7.36 -3.38
CA ASN A 135 8.56 7.18 -2.08
C ASN A 135 8.97 5.86 -1.38
N ASN A 136 9.61 4.92 -2.09
CA ASN A 136 10.21 3.70 -1.54
C ASN A 136 11.77 3.72 -1.44
N ILE A 137 12.48 4.54 -2.22
CA ILE A 137 13.97 4.57 -2.31
C ILE A 137 14.57 5.90 -1.82
N GLN A 138 13.80 6.99 -1.77
CA GLN A 138 14.16 8.26 -1.13
C GLN A 138 13.88 8.25 0.38
N ASN A 139 13.64 7.07 0.98
CA ASN A 139 13.56 6.85 2.43
C ASN A 139 14.94 6.64 3.10
N ASN A 140 16.05 6.98 2.43
CA ASN A 140 17.40 6.75 2.98
C ASN A 140 18.25 8.01 3.24
N THR A 141 17.65 9.20 3.28
CA THR A 141 18.28 10.34 3.97
C THR A 141 17.24 11.35 4.43
N ILE A 142 16.52 10.97 5.49
CA ILE A 142 16.20 11.76 6.69
C ILE A 142 15.73 10.69 7.67
N SER A 143 16.45 10.51 8.77
CA SER A 143 16.03 9.67 9.89
C SER A 143 14.78 10.28 10.53
N ALA A 144 13.62 10.11 9.87
CA ALA A 144 12.36 10.08 10.58
C ALA A 144 12.46 8.85 11.47
N SER A 145 12.58 9.10 12.78
CA SER A 145 12.47 8.05 13.79
C SER A 145 11.35 7.10 13.40
N GLU A 146 11.58 5.78 13.30
CA GLU A 146 10.52 4.76 13.10
C GLU A 146 9.44 4.78 14.21
N MET A 147 9.58 5.68 15.17
CA MET A 147 8.75 5.85 16.34
C MET A 147 8.22 7.28 16.45
N VAL A 148 7.00 7.40 16.94
CA VAL A 148 6.36 8.66 17.30
C VAL A 148 7.02 9.21 18.56
N ASN A 149 7.53 10.44 18.49
CA ASN A 149 8.09 11.13 19.64
C ASN A 149 6.99 11.70 20.55
N LEU A 150 7.28 11.76 21.84
CA LEU A 150 6.40 12.39 22.83
C LEU A 150 6.66 13.91 22.92
N PRO A 151 5.62 14.74 23.10
CA PRO A 151 4.23 14.36 23.31
C PRO A 151 3.52 13.94 22.02
N PHE A 152 2.65 12.93 22.13
CA PHE A 152 1.73 12.52 21.05
C PHE A 152 0.33 13.02 21.39
N ASN A 153 -0.08 14.09 20.74
CA ASN A 153 -1.45 14.63 20.78
C ASN A 153 -2.27 14.09 19.59
N PHE A 154 -3.30 13.30 19.88
CA PHE A 154 -4.10 12.64 18.85
C PHE A 154 -4.94 13.63 18.02
N GLU A 155 -5.50 14.66 18.64
CA GLU A 155 -6.21 15.75 17.95
C GLU A 155 -5.30 16.51 16.96
N GLU A 156 -4.05 16.74 17.36
CA GLU A 156 -3.06 17.39 16.50
C GLU A 156 -2.68 16.48 15.32
N MET A 157 -2.49 15.18 15.59
CA MET A 157 -2.22 14.19 14.56
C MET A 157 -3.36 14.12 13.55
N THR A 158 -4.61 13.96 13.99
CA THR A 158 -5.77 13.88 13.08
C THR A 158 -5.88 15.13 12.20
N LYS A 159 -5.66 16.32 12.76
CA LYS A 159 -5.64 17.58 12.00
C LYS A 159 -4.49 17.65 11.01
N LEU A 160 -3.29 17.22 11.39
CA LEU A 160 -2.14 17.25 10.49
C LEU A 160 -2.33 16.25 9.34
N CYS A 161 -2.75 15.03 9.67
CA CYS A 161 -2.92 13.93 8.71
C CYS A 161 -4.08 14.16 7.74
N GLY A 162 -5.14 14.88 8.15
CA GLY A 162 -6.19 15.30 7.23
C GLY A 162 -5.76 16.38 6.23
N ASN A 163 -4.67 17.10 6.50
CA ASN A 163 -4.23 18.25 5.68
C ASN A 163 -2.93 17.99 4.89
N ASN A 164 -2.02 17.16 5.41
CA ASN A 164 -0.70 16.95 4.82
C ASN A 164 -0.17 15.55 5.16
N GLU A 165 -0.35 14.61 4.24
CA GLU A 165 0.07 13.21 4.42
C GLU A 165 1.59 13.09 4.63
N LYS A 166 2.39 13.85 3.88
CA LYS A 166 3.85 13.80 4.00
C LYS A 166 4.32 14.19 5.41
N LYS A 167 3.89 15.37 5.90
CA LYS A 167 4.22 15.83 7.26
C LYS A 167 3.64 14.92 8.34
N CYS A 168 2.48 14.32 8.07
CA CYS A 168 1.89 13.33 8.96
C CYS A 168 2.78 12.09 9.08
N LYS A 169 3.23 11.49 7.98
CA LYS A 169 4.15 10.34 8.01
C LYS A 169 5.49 10.68 8.65
N GLU A 170 6.02 11.89 8.42
CA GLU A 170 7.25 12.36 9.05
C GLU A 170 7.13 12.52 10.57
N LYS A 171 5.98 13.02 11.07
CA LYS A 171 5.78 13.33 12.50
C LYS A 171 5.17 12.16 13.28
N TYR A 172 4.30 11.40 12.64
CA TYR A 172 3.52 10.30 13.22
C TYR A 172 3.65 9.03 12.35
N PRO A 173 4.87 8.46 12.22
CA PRO A 173 5.06 7.23 11.48
C PRO A 173 4.30 6.08 12.15
N PHE A 174 3.70 5.23 11.33
CA PHE A 174 3.03 4.00 11.75
C PHE A 174 3.76 2.78 11.17
N LEU A 175 3.58 1.64 11.80
CA LEU A 175 4.25 0.39 11.43
C LEU A 175 3.79 -0.11 10.07
N GLU A 176 4.74 -0.65 9.31
CA GLU A 176 4.53 -1.32 8.03
C GLU A 176 5.31 -2.65 7.99
N GLY A 177 5.03 -3.48 6.99
CA GLY A 177 5.77 -4.72 6.73
C GLY A 177 5.67 -5.77 7.85
N ASN A 178 6.75 -6.51 8.06
CA ASN A 178 6.75 -7.68 8.96
C ASN A 178 6.50 -7.33 10.44
N GLU A 179 6.95 -6.15 10.91
CA GLU A 179 6.71 -5.74 12.31
C GLU A 179 5.21 -5.49 12.53
N LEU A 180 4.51 -4.88 11.56
CA LEU A 180 3.06 -4.71 11.59
C LEU A 180 2.33 -6.06 11.67
N GLU A 181 2.65 -6.98 10.77
CA GLU A 181 1.98 -8.30 10.71
C GLU A 181 2.17 -9.12 11.99
N ASN A 182 3.38 -9.09 12.55
CA ASN A 182 3.66 -9.79 13.82
C ASN A 182 2.88 -9.17 14.98
N LEU A 183 2.79 -7.84 15.02
CA LEU A 183 2.08 -7.15 16.09
C LEU A 183 0.56 -7.31 15.97
N LYS A 184 -0.01 -7.31 14.75
CA LYS A 184 -1.43 -7.63 14.52
C LYS A 184 -1.77 -9.01 15.03
N LYS A 185 -0.93 -10.02 14.74
CA LYS A 185 -1.10 -11.39 15.27
C LYS A 185 -1.03 -11.45 16.80
N LEU A 186 -0.11 -10.67 17.41
CA LEU A 186 -0.02 -10.59 18.85
C LEU A 186 -1.29 -9.99 19.46
N ILE A 187 -1.82 -8.91 18.86
CA ILE A 187 -3.04 -8.24 19.33
C ILE A 187 -4.25 -9.13 19.17
N SER A 188 -4.49 -9.71 17.99
CA SER A 188 -5.64 -10.59 17.74
C SER A 188 -5.58 -11.91 18.53
N GLY A 189 -4.40 -12.32 19.01
CA GLY A 189 -4.26 -13.43 19.95
C GLY A 189 -4.65 -13.09 21.39
N ASN A 190 -4.83 -11.81 21.74
CA ASN A 190 -5.14 -11.33 23.10
C ASN A 190 -6.42 -10.48 23.18
N SER A 191 -6.98 -10.03 22.06
CA SER A 191 -8.26 -9.33 21.96
C SER A 191 -8.98 -9.68 20.65
N GLU A 192 -10.24 -9.28 20.52
CA GLU A 192 -11.00 -9.37 19.28
C GLU A 192 -10.65 -8.25 18.28
N ASP A 193 -9.68 -7.39 18.62
CA ASP A 193 -9.33 -6.23 17.82
C ASP A 193 -8.56 -6.63 16.56
N SER A 194 -8.86 -5.94 15.46
CA SER A 194 -8.10 -6.00 14.21
C SER A 194 -7.59 -4.60 13.85
N PRO A 195 -6.39 -4.23 14.32
CA PRO A 195 -5.85 -2.88 14.10
C PRO A 195 -5.70 -2.48 12.64
N ASP A 196 -6.06 -1.24 12.33
CA ASP A 196 -5.81 -0.60 11.03
C ASP A 196 -4.45 0.09 10.99
N LYS A 197 -4.13 0.83 12.05
CA LYS A 197 -2.87 1.58 12.20
C LYS A 197 -2.25 1.28 13.53
N ILE A 198 -0.93 1.14 13.56
CA ILE A 198 -0.18 0.95 14.81
C ILE A 198 1.00 1.90 14.84
N PHE A 199 1.08 2.72 15.89
CA PHE A 199 2.15 3.66 16.13
C PHE A 199 3.10 3.09 17.17
N LYS A 200 4.38 3.01 16.85
CA LYS A 200 5.44 2.68 17.81
C LYS A 200 5.87 3.95 18.52
N ILE A 201 5.89 3.95 19.84
CA ILE A 201 6.16 5.15 20.63
C ILE A 201 7.62 5.17 21.09
N ASN A 202 8.29 6.30 20.89
CA ASN A 202 9.59 6.56 21.50
C ASN A 202 9.38 6.85 22.99
N ASN A 203 9.52 5.81 23.81
CA ASN A 203 9.35 5.88 25.26
C ASN A 203 10.66 6.14 26.02
N GLY A 204 11.72 6.58 25.33
CA GLY A 204 13.03 6.85 25.94
C GLY A 204 13.87 5.60 26.20
N ASN A 205 13.77 4.59 25.33
CA ASN A 205 14.55 3.35 25.37
C ASN A 205 14.34 2.51 26.64
N LEU A 206 13.09 2.37 27.08
CA LEU A 206 12.75 1.44 28.16
C LEU A 206 12.93 -0.02 27.70
N ASP A 207 13.00 -0.94 28.66
CA ASP A 207 13.15 -2.39 28.41
C ASP A 207 11.86 -3.06 27.88
N PHE A 208 10.86 -2.26 27.53
CA PHE A 208 9.62 -2.65 26.87
C PHE A 208 9.27 -1.60 25.80
N LYS A 209 8.46 -2.00 24.84
CA LYS A 209 7.98 -1.15 23.75
C LYS A 209 6.56 -0.67 24.06
N ASN A 210 6.25 0.57 23.73
CA ASN A 210 4.88 1.07 23.74
C ASN A 210 4.35 1.18 22.32
N TYR A 211 3.12 0.72 22.11
CA TYR A 211 2.39 0.89 20.86
C TYR A 211 1.02 1.48 21.13
N ILE A 212 0.56 2.35 20.23
CA ILE A 212 -0.84 2.76 20.17
C ILE A 212 -1.41 2.18 18.90
N TYR A 213 -2.46 1.37 19.00
CA TYR A 213 -3.18 0.90 17.82
C TYR A 213 -4.55 1.56 17.71
N CYS A 214 -4.95 1.80 16.47
CA CYS A 214 -6.25 2.34 16.10
C CYS A 214 -7.05 1.29 15.35
N THR A 215 -8.32 1.19 15.68
CA THR A 215 -9.32 0.42 14.94
C THR A 215 -10.38 1.41 14.47
N TYR A 216 -10.72 1.37 13.19
CA TYR A 216 -11.69 2.24 12.53
C TYR A 216 -12.89 1.43 12.03
N GLY A 217 -14.10 1.98 12.14
CA GLY A 217 -15.32 1.29 11.73
C GLY A 217 -16.57 2.05 12.13
N ASP A 218 -17.61 1.32 12.58
CA ASP A 218 -18.83 1.93 13.14
C ASP A 218 -18.53 2.77 14.39
N SER A 219 -17.48 2.38 15.11
CA SER A 219 -16.82 3.16 16.14
C SER A 219 -15.31 3.15 15.92
N ASP A 220 -14.68 4.28 16.17
CA ASP A 220 -13.22 4.37 16.19
C ASP A 220 -12.72 4.18 17.61
N SER A 221 -11.62 3.45 17.79
CA SER A 221 -11.00 3.26 19.10
C SER A 221 -9.47 3.33 19.05
N GLN A 222 -8.88 3.72 20.16
CA GLN A 222 -7.43 3.77 20.34
C GLN A 222 -7.04 3.09 21.64
N THR A 223 -6.09 2.16 21.55
CA THR A 223 -5.59 1.40 22.69
C THR A 223 -4.08 1.52 22.78
N LEU A 224 -3.58 1.86 23.97
CA LEU A 224 -2.17 1.80 24.32
C LEU A 224 -1.84 0.42 24.86
N ILE A 225 -0.77 -0.19 24.36
CA ILE A 225 -0.20 -1.43 24.88
C ILE A 225 1.28 -1.26 25.24
N SER A 226 1.70 -1.98 26.26
CA SER A 226 3.10 -2.21 26.59
C SER A 226 3.47 -3.65 26.20
N VAL A 227 4.56 -3.84 25.47
CA VAL A 227 5.02 -5.14 24.99
C VAL A 227 6.45 -5.41 25.44
N ARG A 228 6.67 -6.55 26.10
CA ARG A 228 7.99 -7.04 26.50
C ARG A 228 8.12 -8.51 26.11
N ASN A 229 9.22 -8.88 25.47
CA ASN A 229 9.49 -10.25 25.02
C ASN A 229 8.30 -10.86 24.24
N ASP A 230 7.78 -10.12 23.26
CA ASP A 230 6.64 -10.49 22.41
C ASP A 230 5.35 -10.85 23.16
N LYS A 231 5.17 -10.28 24.36
CA LYS A 231 3.95 -10.39 25.16
C LYS A 231 3.42 -9.02 25.52
N ILE A 232 2.10 -8.84 25.40
CA ILE A 232 1.41 -7.68 25.94
C ILE A 232 1.40 -7.82 27.47
N ILE A 233 2.04 -6.88 28.16
CA ILE A 233 2.15 -6.87 29.62
C ILE A 233 1.15 -5.95 30.30
N SER A 234 0.59 -4.98 29.56
CA SER A 234 -0.53 -4.15 29.98
C SER A 234 -1.17 -3.45 28.79
N SER A 235 -2.44 -3.11 28.93
CA SER A 235 -3.21 -2.34 27.94
C SER A 235 -4.11 -1.31 28.62
N ALA A 236 -4.46 -0.25 27.89
CA ALA A 236 -5.47 0.72 28.30
C ALA A 236 -6.17 1.32 27.07
N SER A 237 -7.51 1.41 27.12
CA SER A 237 -8.27 2.21 26.15
C SER A 237 -8.04 3.68 26.44
N ILE A 238 -7.62 4.43 25.42
CA ILE A 238 -7.22 5.84 25.53
C ILE A 238 -7.94 6.73 24.51
N GLY A 239 -8.83 6.17 23.69
CA GLY A 239 -9.63 6.92 22.74
C GLY A 239 -10.79 6.09 22.22
N TYR A 240 -11.89 6.77 21.92
CA TYR A 240 -13.13 6.20 21.44
C TYR A 240 -13.97 7.29 20.78
N ALA A 241 -14.49 7.04 19.59
CA ALA A 241 -15.43 7.91 18.92
C ALA A 241 -16.55 7.09 18.28
N MET A 242 -17.79 7.55 18.43
CA MET A 242 -18.95 6.99 17.75
C MET A 242 -19.72 8.16 17.14
N PRO A 243 -20.16 8.08 15.87
CA PRO A 243 -20.86 9.19 15.22
C PRO A 243 -22.16 9.62 15.90
N GLU A 244 -22.83 8.68 16.59
CA GLU A 244 -24.10 8.94 17.27
C GLU A 244 -23.92 9.61 18.65
N ASN A 245 -22.70 9.66 19.19
CA ASN A 245 -22.44 10.26 20.48
C ASN A 245 -22.38 11.78 20.40
N GLU A 246 -22.73 12.47 21.49
CA GLU A 246 -22.58 13.93 21.60
C GLU A 246 -21.11 14.39 21.72
N SER A 247 -20.23 13.46 22.09
CA SER A 247 -18.81 13.68 22.31
C SER A 247 -17.97 12.50 21.83
N TYR A 248 -16.67 12.75 21.69
CA TYR A 248 -15.66 11.75 21.38
C TYR A 248 -14.47 11.90 22.33
N GLN A 249 -13.69 10.84 22.45
CA GLN A 249 -12.50 10.82 23.27
C GLN A 249 -11.25 11.03 22.42
N SER A 250 -10.29 11.78 22.97
CA SER A 250 -8.95 11.94 22.42
C SER A 250 -7.94 11.95 23.55
N PHE A 251 -6.67 11.71 23.24
CA PHE A 251 -5.60 11.72 24.24
C PHE A 251 -4.43 12.64 23.91
N VAL A 252 -3.65 12.94 24.94
CA VAL A 252 -2.26 13.39 24.83
C VAL A 252 -1.39 12.42 25.65
N PHE A 253 -0.41 11.80 25.00
CA PHE A 253 0.64 11.02 25.65
C PHE A 253 1.85 11.92 25.84
N GLU A 254 2.21 12.21 27.09
CA GLU A 254 3.21 13.21 27.47
C GLU A 254 4.61 12.62 27.60
N LYS A 255 5.63 13.49 27.60
CA LYS A 255 7.05 13.11 27.71
C LYS A 255 7.41 12.39 29.01
N ASP A 256 6.67 12.64 30.08
CA ASP A 256 6.81 11.96 31.38
C ASP A 256 6.09 10.60 31.43
N LEU A 257 5.60 10.14 30.28
CA LEU A 257 4.84 8.92 30.08
C LEU A 257 3.48 8.91 30.78
N SER A 258 2.95 10.07 31.15
CA SER A 258 1.55 10.22 31.53
C SER A 258 0.67 10.33 30.28
N ILE A 259 -0.57 9.85 30.38
CA ILE A 259 -1.58 10.00 29.33
C ILE A 259 -2.76 10.73 29.93
N VAL A 260 -3.22 11.77 29.26
CA VAL A 260 -4.47 12.46 29.59
C VAL A 260 -5.48 12.17 28.49
N VAL A 261 -6.59 11.53 28.86
CA VAL A 261 -7.73 11.29 27.98
C VAL A 261 -8.76 12.38 28.23
N TYR A 262 -9.24 12.98 27.14
CA TYR A 262 -10.22 14.04 27.13
C TYR A 262 -11.51 13.55 26.50
N ASP A 263 -12.63 13.93 27.08
CA ASP A 263 -13.95 13.93 26.45
C ASP A 263 -14.17 15.29 25.77
N ILE A 264 -14.51 15.28 24.47
CA ILE A 264 -14.61 16.46 23.63
C ILE A 264 -15.98 16.48 22.96
N LYS A 265 -16.78 17.52 23.20
CA LYS A 265 -18.07 17.69 22.52
C LYS A 265 -17.88 18.01 21.05
N TYR A 266 -18.58 17.31 20.15
CA TYR A 266 -18.48 17.57 18.70
C TYR A 266 -18.87 19.02 18.35
N ASN A 267 -19.96 19.52 18.94
CA ASN A 267 -20.53 20.82 18.55
C ASN A 267 -19.75 22.03 19.07
N THR A 268 -19.17 21.93 20.26
CA THR A 268 -18.53 23.08 20.94
C THR A 268 -17.02 22.96 21.05
N LEU A 269 -16.46 21.79 20.76
CA LEU A 269 -15.05 21.44 20.96
C LEU A 269 -14.57 21.66 22.40
N THR A 270 -15.51 21.73 23.35
CA THR A 270 -15.20 21.87 24.77
C THR A 270 -14.56 20.59 25.26
N LYS A 271 -13.35 20.71 25.84
CA LYS A 271 -12.57 19.57 26.34
C LYS A 271 -12.71 19.44 27.85
N LYS A 272 -12.99 18.23 28.31
CA LYS A 272 -12.99 17.86 29.73
C LYS A 272 -12.04 16.68 29.92
N ILE A 273 -11.22 16.69 30.97
CA ILE A 273 -10.41 15.51 31.33
C ILE A 273 -11.37 14.39 31.75
N LEU A 274 -11.29 13.26 31.06
CA LEU A 274 -12.06 12.06 31.34
C LEU A 274 -11.28 11.12 32.26
N GLU A 275 -10.04 10.81 31.87
CA GLU A 275 -9.17 9.88 32.57
C GLU A 275 -7.70 10.28 32.46
N LYS A 276 -6.89 9.77 33.38
CA LYS A 276 -5.44 9.87 33.33
C LYS A 276 -4.81 8.51 33.54
N TYR A 277 -3.70 8.27 32.86
CA TYR A 277 -2.89 7.07 33.02
C TYR A 277 -1.43 7.44 33.21
N GLN A 278 -0.65 6.51 33.78
CA GLN A 278 0.79 6.60 33.84
C GLN A 278 1.39 5.27 33.42
N VAL A 279 2.27 5.28 32.43
CA VAL A 279 3.14 4.15 32.13
C VAL A 279 4.28 4.15 33.15
N LYS A 280 4.46 3.04 33.86
CA LYS A 280 5.52 2.84 34.84
C LYS A 280 6.76 2.24 34.19
N LYS A 281 7.89 2.31 34.90
CA LYS A 281 9.19 1.77 34.42
C LYS A 281 9.16 0.24 34.22
N ASP A 282 8.26 -0.46 34.88
CA ASP A 282 8.08 -1.90 34.70
C ASP A 282 7.17 -2.25 33.52
N GLY A 283 6.63 -1.25 32.82
CA GLY A 283 5.75 -1.39 31.68
C GLY A 283 4.27 -1.35 32.01
N THR A 284 3.88 -1.38 33.29
CA THR A 284 2.46 -1.33 33.68
C THR A 284 1.82 0.02 33.36
N ILE A 285 0.56 -0.01 32.91
CA ILE A 285 -0.26 1.18 32.66
C ILE A 285 -1.27 1.29 33.79
N LEU A 286 -1.14 2.32 34.63
CA LEU A 286 -2.02 2.52 35.78
C LEU A 286 -2.88 3.76 35.60
N LYS A 287 -4.19 3.61 35.79
CA LYS A 287 -5.12 4.73 35.88
C LYS A 287 -4.79 5.58 37.11
N THR A 288 -4.64 6.88 36.92
CA THR A 288 -4.33 7.87 37.98
C THR A 288 -5.54 8.76 38.25
N LYS A 289 -5.59 9.33 39.46
CA LYS A 289 -6.66 10.25 39.88
C LYS A 289 -6.41 11.66 39.36
#